data_AF-A0A2V7XTE2-F1
#
_entry.id   AF-A0A2V7XTE2-F1
#
_cell.length_a   1.000
_cell.length_b   1.000
_cell.length_c   1.000
_cell.angle_alpha   90.00
_cell.angle_beta   90.00
_cell.angle_gamma   90.00
#
_symmetry.space_group_name_H-M   'P 1'
#
loop_
_entity.id
_entity.type
_entity.pdbx_description
1 polymer ?
#
loop_
_entity_poly.entity_id
_entity_poly.type
_entity_poly.pdbx_seq_one_letter_code
_entity_poly.pdbx_strand_id
1 'polypeptide(L)'
;MTKIKICGLTRDSDALFCAEQGADFVGFIFVPSSPRFVEPETAAAIAARLKEREKRPKIVGVFRDSSKDYIREIQALVGFDLAQLHGSESDDDIRDLGIASVKTL
;
A
#
# COMPACT_ATOMS: atom_id res chain seq x y z
N MET A 1 -13.50 -17.15 6.32
CA MET A 1 -13.69 -16.56 4.97
C MET A 1 -12.35 -16.02 4.52
N THR A 2 -11.98 -16.25 3.26
CA THR A 2 -10.68 -15.84 2.70
C THR A 2 -10.68 -14.35 2.40
N LYS A 3 -9.58 -13.64 2.73
CA LYS A 3 -9.41 -12.23 2.38
C LYS A 3 -8.71 -12.07 1.04
N ILE A 4 -9.11 -11.07 0.25
CA ILE A 4 -8.63 -10.83 -1.11
C ILE A 4 -7.89 -9.49 -1.19
N LYS A 5 -6.69 -9.51 -1.79
CA LYS A 5 -5.87 -8.33 -2.08
C LYS A 5 -5.67 -8.17 -3.59
N ILE A 6 -5.93 -6.97 -4.12
CA ILE A 6 -5.58 -6.58 -5.49
C ILE A 6 -4.38 -5.63 -5.45
N CYS A 7 -3.29 -5.95 -6.16
CA CYS A 7 -2.00 -5.29 -6.00
C CYS A 7 -1.51 -4.62 -7.29
N GLY A 8 -0.75 -3.53 -7.16
CA GLY A 8 -0.15 -2.81 -8.28
C GLY A 8 -1.18 -1.98 -9.05
N LEU A 9 -2.13 -1.40 -8.33
CA LEU A 9 -3.11 -0.47 -8.90
C LEU A 9 -2.44 0.86 -9.19
N THR A 10 -2.70 1.42 -10.37
CA THR A 10 -2.11 2.70 -10.82
C THR A 10 -3.16 3.71 -11.24
N ARG A 11 -4.44 3.30 -11.27
CA ARG A 11 -5.57 4.11 -11.76
C ARG A 11 -6.68 4.16 -10.73
N ASP A 12 -7.36 5.29 -10.66
CA ASP A 12 -8.49 5.50 -9.76
C ASP A 12 -9.66 4.58 -10.09
N SER A 13 -9.99 4.42 -11.38
CA SER A 13 -11.10 3.57 -11.84
C SER A 13 -10.97 2.14 -11.32
N ASP A 14 -9.77 1.60 -11.37
CA ASP A 14 -9.50 0.20 -11.04
C ASP A 14 -9.56 0.00 -9.52
N ALA A 15 -9.00 0.94 -8.76
CA ALA A 15 -9.04 0.90 -7.30
C ALA A 15 -10.47 1.03 -6.75
N LEU A 16 -11.27 1.94 -7.32
CA LEU A 16 -12.66 2.12 -6.93
C LEU A 16 -13.51 0.90 -7.31
N PHE A 17 -13.32 0.36 -8.51
CA PHE A 17 -13.98 -0.87 -8.92
C PHE A 17 -13.66 -2.02 -7.97
N CYS A 18 -12.38 -2.21 -7.60
CA CYS A 18 -12.00 -3.24 -6.62
C CYS A 18 -12.69 -3.05 -5.26
N ALA A 19 -12.82 -1.80 -4.80
CA ALA A 19 -13.53 -1.48 -3.57
C ALA A 19 -15.04 -1.72 -3.67
N GLU A 20 -15.65 -1.54 -4.84
CA GLU A 20 -17.06 -1.88 -5.11
C GLU A 20 -17.29 -3.39 -5.13
N GLN A 21 -16.35 -4.16 -5.68
CA GLN A 21 -16.42 -5.62 -5.71
C GLN A 21 -16.09 -6.29 -4.35
N GLY A 22 -15.80 -5.50 -3.31
CA GLY A 22 -15.59 -6.00 -1.96
C GLY A 22 -14.19 -6.56 -1.71
N ALA A 23 -13.16 -6.06 -2.39
CA ALA A 23 -11.78 -6.38 -2.03
C ALA A 23 -11.50 -5.99 -0.56
N ASP A 24 -10.77 -6.85 0.17
CA ASP A 24 -10.35 -6.54 1.55
C ASP A 24 -9.14 -5.60 1.57
N PHE A 25 -8.28 -5.69 0.55
CA PHE A 25 -7.06 -4.88 0.43
C PHE A 25 -6.80 -4.42 -1.00
N VAL A 26 -6.22 -3.23 -1.12
CA VAL A 26 -5.70 -2.67 -2.37
C VAL A 26 -4.25 -2.25 -2.18
N GLY A 27 -3.41 -2.44 -3.21
CA GLY A 27 -1.96 -2.24 -3.11
C GLY A 27 -1.39 -1.25 -4.12
N PHE A 28 -0.60 -0.29 -3.62
CA PHE A 28 0.20 0.65 -4.41
C PHE A 28 1.67 0.28 -4.30
N ILE A 29 2.41 0.31 -5.42
CA ILE A 29 3.83 -0.08 -5.45
C ILE A 29 4.70 1.17 -5.49
N PHE A 30 5.56 1.34 -4.49
CA PHE A 30 6.48 2.47 -4.34
C PHE A 30 7.93 2.06 -4.61
N VAL A 31 8.12 1.10 -5.53
CA VAL A 31 9.43 0.62 -5.98
C VAL A 31 9.68 1.15 -7.40
N PRO A 32 10.61 2.10 -7.62
CA PRO A 32 10.77 2.79 -8.91
C PRO A 32 11.05 1.86 -10.11
N SER A 33 11.67 0.70 -9.88
CA SER A 33 11.96 -0.28 -10.94
C SER A 33 10.74 -1.11 -11.37
N SER A 34 9.60 -0.99 -10.67
CA SER A 34 8.38 -1.72 -11.02
C SER A 34 7.65 -1.04 -12.19
N PRO A 35 7.16 -1.78 -13.20
CA PRO A 35 6.30 -1.21 -14.25
C PRO A 35 4.92 -0.78 -13.71
N ARG A 36 4.60 -1.14 -12.47
CA ARG A 36 3.37 -0.74 -11.75
C ARG A 36 3.68 0.25 -10.63
N PHE A 37 4.85 0.89 -10.67
CA PHE A 37 5.15 2.03 -9.80
C PHE A 37 4.10 3.11 -9.99
N VAL A 38 3.68 3.73 -8.88
CA VAL A 38 2.77 4.86 -8.87
C VAL A 38 3.39 5.98 -8.05
N GLU A 39 3.30 7.21 -8.56
CA GLU A 39 3.76 8.38 -7.83
C GLU A 39 2.99 8.53 -6.51
N PRO A 40 3.67 8.87 -5.38
CA PRO A 40 3.02 9.01 -4.09
C PRO A 40 1.80 9.93 -4.07
N GLU A 41 1.84 11.04 -4.80
CA GLU A 41 0.74 12.00 -4.91
C GLU A 41 -0.46 11.38 -5.63
N THR A 42 -0.21 10.58 -6.66
CA THR A 42 -1.27 9.85 -7.37
C THR A 42 -1.91 8.81 -6.46
N ALA A 43 -1.09 8.04 -5.71
CA ALA A 43 -1.59 7.08 -4.74
C ALA A 43 -2.39 7.77 -3.61
N ALA A 44 -1.96 8.95 -3.15
CA ALA A 44 -2.65 9.75 -2.14
C ALA A 44 -4.02 10.22 -2.63
N ALA A 45 -4.13 10.70 -3.87
CA ALA A 45 -5.41 11.09 -4.47
C ALA A 45 -6.39 9.91 -4.56
N ILE A 46 -5.92 8.73 -4.98
CA ILE A 46 -6.75 7.51 -5.01
C ILE A 46 -7.13 7.08 -3.60
N ALA A 47 -6.19 7.09 -2.66
CA ALA A 47 -6.42 6.74 -1.27
C ALA A 47 -7.47 7.63 -0.59
N ALA A 48 -7.47 8.94 -0.88
CA ALA A 48 -8.48 9.86 -0.37
C ALA A 48 -9.90 9.45 -0.81
N ARG A 49 -10.09 9.18 -2.10
CA ARG A 49 -11.37 8.72 -2.66
C ARG A 49 -11.83 7.38 -2.08
N LEU A 50 -10.90 6.45 -1.83
CA LEU A 50 -11.21 5.20 -1.14
C LEU A 50 -11.66 5.42 0.30
N LYS A 51 -11.08 6.40 1.00
CA LYS A 51 -11.40 6.73 2.40
C LYS A 51 -12.76 7.39 2.58
N GLU A 52 -13.32 8.02 1.54
CA GLU A 52 -14.66 8.58 1.55
C GLU A 52 -15.78 7.52 1.58
N ARG A 53 -15.45 6.25 1.28
CA ARG A 53 -16.44 5.17 1.24
C ARG A 53 -16.68 4.61 2.64
N GLU A 54 -17.96 4.38 2.98
CA GLU A 54 -18.36 3.75 4.26
C GLU A 54 -17.68 2.39 4.46
N LYS A 55 -17.62 1.58 3.40
CA LYS A 55 -16.87 0.33 3.35
C LYS A 55 -15.75 0.45 2.33
N ARG A 56 -14.51 0.41 2.81
CA ARG A 56 -13.30 0.49 1.99
C ARG A 56 -12.36 -0.69 2.24
N PRO A 57 -11.57 -1.10 1.24
CA PRO A 57 -10.42 -1.96 1.46
C PRO A 57 -9.38 -1.24 2.33
N LYS A 58 -8.57 -2.02 3.05
CA LYS A 58 -7.32 -1.51 3.61
C LYS A 58 -6.31 -1.24 2.50
N ILE A 59 -5.58 -0.14 2.61
CA ILE A 59 -4.58 0.29 1.63
C ILE A 59 -3.22 -0.25 2.04
N VAL A 60 -2.49 -0.84 1.11
CA VAL A 60 -1.18 -1.44 1.33
C VAL A 60 -0.13 -0.73 0.46
N GLY A 61 0.89 -0.16 1.09
CA GLY A 61 2.08 0.33 0.38
C GLY A 61 3.09 -0.79 0.21
N VAL A 62 3.59 -1.03 -1.00
CA VAL A 62 4.58 -2.08 -1.29
C VAL A 62 5.95 -1.44 -1.48
N PHE A 63 6.92 -1.93 -0.70
CA PHE A 63 8.29 -1.44 -0.66
C PHE A 63 9.28 -2.60 -0.82
N ARG A 64 10.48 -2.28 -1.29
CA ARG A 64 11.58 -3.22 -1.40
C ARG A 64 12.87 -2.50 -1.06
N ASP A 65 13.56 -2.97 -0.03
CA ASP A 65 14.87 -2.45 0.41
C ASP A 65 14.85 -0.90 0.57
N SER A 66 13.69 -0.37 0.98
CA SER A 66 13.46 1.07 1.13
C SER A 66 13.79 1.51 2.56
N SER A 67 14.27 2.73 2.74
CA SER A 67 14.58 3.24 4.08
C SER A 67 13.31 3.39 4.94
N LYS A 68 13.43 3.21 6.25
CA LYS A 68 12.31 3.40 7.20
C LYS A 68 11.71 4.80 7.09
N ASP A 69 12.55 5.82 6.90
CA ASP A 69 12.10 7.21 6.79
C ASP A 69 11.28 7.44 5.53
N TYR A 70 11.69 6.88 4.39
CA TYR A 70 10.92 6.95 3.16
C TYR A 70 9.55 6.26 3.32
N ILE A 71 9.51 5.06 3.92
CA ILE A 71 8.25 4.35 4.14
C ILE A 71 7.30 5.18 5.02
N ARG A 72 7.80 5.84 6.06
CA ARG A 72 7.01 6.72 6.94
C ARG A 72 6.54 7.98 6.23
N GLU A 73 7.37 8.58 5.38
CA GLU A 73 6.99 9.73 4.55
C GLU A 73 5.83 9.36 3.61
N ILE A 74 5.95 8.25 2.89
CA ILE A 74 4.87 7.76 2.02
C ILE A 74 3.62 7.41 2.85
N GLN A 75 3.78 6.87 4.06
CA GLN A 75 2.65 6.60 4.94
C GLN A 75 1.94 7.89 5.35
N ALA A 76 2.68 8.93 5.72
CA ALA A 76 2.11 10.22 6.09
C ALA A 76 1.35 10.87 4.92
N LEU A 77 1.91 10.78 3.70
CA LEU A 77 1.32 11.37 2.50
C LEU A 77 0.09 10.61 2.00
N VAL A 78 0.19 9.29 1.84
CA VAL A 78 -0.88 8.44 1.25
C VAL A 78 -1.88 8.02 2.33
N GLY A 79 -1.43 7.87 3.57
CA GLY A 79 -2.19 7.30 4.68
C GLY A 79 -2.60 5.86 4.39
N PHE A 80 -1.65 5.02 3.97
CA PHE A 80 -1.89 3.58 3.82
C PHE A 80 -1.95 2.88 5.19
N ASP A 81 -2.69 1.77 5.27
CA ASP A 81 -2.97 1.05 6.51
C ASP A 81 -1.89 0.00 6.83
N LEU A 82 -1.22 -0.57 5.82
CA LEU A 82 -0.15 -1.55 5.99
C LEU A 82 1.03 -1.32 5.03
N ALA A 83 2.24 -1.65 5.48
CA ALA A 83 3.42 -1.77 4.62
C ALA A 83 3.67 -3.24 4.24
N GLN A 84 3.74 -3.56 2.96
CA GLN A 84 4.25 -4.84 2.47
C GLN A 84 5.73 -4.70 2.12
N LEU A 85 6.57 -5.47 2.81
CA LEU A 85 8.03 -5.41 2.67
C LEU A 85 8.50 -6.62 1.87
N HIS A 86 9.15 -6.37 0.74
CA HIS A 86 9.54 -7.37 -0.25
C HIS A 86 11.07 -7.45 -0.47
N GLY A 87 11.85 -6.78 0.39
CA GLY A 87 13.31 -6.76 0.32
C GLY A 87 13.96 -7.74 1.29
N SER A 88 15.07 -7.32 1.87
CA SER A 88 15.89 -8.07 2.83
C SER A 88 15.75 -7.56 4.27
N GLU A 89 14.66 -6.84 4.56
CA GLU A 89 14.40 -6.21 5.86
C GLU A 89 14.38 -7.26 6.99
N SER A 90 15.11 -6.98 8.07
CA SER A 90 15.20 -7.84 9.25
C SER A 90 13.97 -7.70 10.18
N ASP A 91 13.79 -8.63 11.11
CA ASP A 91 12.73 -8.52 12.12
C ASP A 91 12.86 -7.29 13.03
N ASP A 92 14.10 -6.78 13.24
CA ASP A 92 14.34 -5.52 13.94
C ASP A 92 13.91 -4.32 13.10
N ASP A 93 14.23 -4.30 11.81
CA ASP A 93 13.80 -3.24 10.89
C ASP A 93 12.27 -3.13 10.82
N ILE A 94 11.58 -4.28 10.78
CA ILE A 94 10.12 -4.35 10.73
C ILE A 94 9.52 -3.82 12.04
N ARG A 95 10.07 -4.20 13.20
CA ARG A 95 9.61 -3.72 14.51
C ARG A 95 9.79 -2.22 14.67
N ASP A 96 10.96 -1.71 14.28
CA ASP A 96 11.30 -0.29 14.36
C ASP A 96 10.44 0.58 13.44
N LEU A 97 9.89 0.03 12.37
CA LEU A 97 9.10 0.79 11.41
C LEU A 97 7.88 1.44 12.08
N GLY A 98 7.27 0.78 13.07
CA GLY A 98 6.10 1.29 13.80
C GLY A 98 4.81 1.30 12.97
N ILE A 99 4.79 0.58 11.85
CA ILE A 99 3.67 0.46 10.93
C ILE A 99 3.25 -1.01 10.89
N ALA A 100 1.94 -1.29 10.80
CA ALA A 100 1.48 -2.65 10.58
C ALA A 100 2.04 -3.19 9.26
N SER A 101 2.76 -4.31 9.31
CA SER A 101 3.51 -4.81 8.16
C SER A 101 3.19 -6.25 7.79
N VAL A 102 3.39 -6.56 6.51
CA VAL A 102 3.42 -7.93 5.98
C VAL A 102 4.77 -8.12 5.30
N LYS A 103 5.57 -9.06 5.83
CA LYS A 103 6.83 -9.46 5.21
C LYS A 103 6.55 -10.50 4.13
N THR A 104 7.08 -10.29 2.93
CA THR A 104 7.12 -11.34 1.90
C THR A 104 8.42 -12.12 2.04
N LEU A 105 8.33 -13.45 1.97
CA LEU A 105 9.45 -14.38 2.01
C LEU A 105 10.04 -14.62 0.62
#